data_AF-A0A175RAV5-F1
#
_entry.id   AF-A0A175RAV5-F1
#
_cell.length_a   1.000
_cell.length_b   1.000
_cell.length_c   1.000
_cell.angle_alpha   90.00
_cell.angle_beta   90.00
_cell.angle_gamma   90.00
#
_symmetry.space_group_name_H-M   'P 1'
#
loop_
_entity.id
_entity.type
_entity.pdbx_description
1 polymer ?
#
loop_
_entity_poly.entity_id
_entity_poly.type
_entity_poly.pdbx_seq_one_letter_code
_entity_poly.pdbx_strand_id
1 'polypeptide(L)'
;MTLSLAPIRKIAHPQAADICALVALSHDAKAYLTPGLSPQGFLALLDRDGHFADAVRFLAFALPVREGVWWASVTGLAIPGACSAEPDPAYSAAQDWVYESTDARRFACLAAAEAVQSATPGAYAALAAFWSGGSMAPEGLPEVQPDPVLAPTGIAASILLAVAAGDPAEAPRFFRDAIRRGIDIGQGGDGRLGAAPQSSSTSKVLR
;
A
#
# COMPACT_ATOMS: atom_id res chain seq x y z
N MET A 1 -8.69 -13.67 19.43
CA MET A 1 -9.30 -14.45 18.32
C MET A 1 -8.44 -14.22 17.10
N THR A 2 -7.73 -15.24 16.63
CA THR A 2 -6.93 -15.18 15.41
C THR A 2 -7.88 -15.06 14.22
N LEU A 3 -7.82 -13.93 13.51
CA LEU A 3 -8.56 -13.75 12.26
C LEU A 3 -7.98 -14.72 11.24
N SER A 4 -8.70 -15.79 10.93
CA SER A 4 -8.40 -16.63 9.77
C SER A 4 -8.82 -15.86 8.52
N LEU A 5 -7.86 -15.22 7.87
CA LEU A 5 -8.08 -14.55 6.60
C LEU A 5 -8.20 -15.60 5.48
N ALA A 6 -9.29 -15.54 4.71
CA ALA A 6 -9.42 -16.34 3.50
C ALA A 6 -8.29 -16.02 2.50
N PRO A 7 -7.90 -16.95 1.62
CA PRO A 7 -6.90 -16.70 0.59
C PRO A 7 -7.20 -15.41 -0.20
N ILE A 8 -6.22 -14.52 -0.24
CA ILE A 8 -6.31 -13.26 -0.99
C ILE A 8 -6.07 -13.60 -2.47
N ARG A 9 -7.14 -13.51 -3.26
CA ARG A 9 -7.20 -14.02 -4.64
C ARG A 9 -6.08 -13.53 -5.57
N LYS A 10 -5.62 -12.29 -5.40
CA LYS A 10 -4.60 -11.67 -6.24
C LYS A 10 -3.15 -11.82 -5.74
N ILE A 11 -2.91 -12.53 -4.63
CA ILE A 11 -1.55 -12.86 -4.19
C ILE A 11 -1.13 -14.15 -4.87
N ALA A 12 -0.16 -14.07 -5.78
CA ALA A 12 0.30 -15.21 -6.58
C ALA A 12 1.23 -16.16 -5.81
N HIS A 13 1.94 -15.66 -4.79
CA HIS A 13 2.88 -16.48 -4.03
C HIS A 13 2.16 -17.42 -3.06
N PRO A 14 2.49 -18.72 -3.05
CA PRO A 14 1.86 -19.68 -2.15
C PRO A 14 2.36 -19.56 -0.71
N GLN A 15 3.58 -19.03 -0.50
CA GLN A 15 4.20 -18.91 0.82
C GLN A 15 4.65 -17.48 1.12
N ALA A 16 4.51 -17.09 2.38
CA ALA A 16 4.97 -15.78 2.85
C ALA A 16 6.49 -15.59 2.68
N ALA A 17 7.26 -16.68 2.73
CA ALA A 17 8.71 -16.65 2.59
C ALA A 17 9.17 -16.11 1.22
N ASP A 18 8.43 -16.42 0.15
CA ASP A 18 8.76 -15.97 -1.21
C ASP A 18 8.66 -14.44 -1.32
N ILE A 19 7.64 -13.85 -0.68
CA ILE A 19 7.47 -12.40 -0.61
C ILE A 19 8.53 -11.80 0.31
N CYS A 20 8.76 -12.39 1.50
CA CYS A 20 9.73 -11.91 2.49
C CYS A 20 11.18 -11.91 1.97
N ALA A 21 11.50 -12.71 0.95
CA ALA A 21 12.80 -12.69 0.29
C ALA A 21 13.01 -11.42 -0.55
N LEU A 22 11.93 -10.77 -1.01
CA LEU A 22 11.97 -9.58 -1.86
C LEU A 22 11.88 -8.28 -1.04
N VAL A 23 11.31 -8.33 0.17
CA VAL A 23 11.04 -7.15 1.00
C VAL A 23 11.92 -7.09 2.25
N ALA A 24 12.43 -5.89 2.54
CA ALA A 24 13.12 -5.61 3.80
C ALA A 24 12.10 -5.41 4.94
N LEU A 25 11.80 -6.48 5.68
CA LEU A 25 11.03 -6.43 6.93
C LEU A 25 11.95 -6.38 8.15
N SER A 26 11.44 -5.87 9.28
CA SER A 26 12.13 -5.88 10.56
C SER A 26 12.48 -7.30 11.03
N HIS A 27 13.48 -7.42 11.92
CA HIS A 27 13.85 -8.71 12.52
C HIS A 27 12.67 -9.34 13.28
N ASP A 28 11.94 -8.53 14.05
CA ASP A 28 10.81 -8.98 14.85
C ASP A 28 9.66 -9.49 13.96
N ALA A 29 9.35 -8.79 12.86
CA ALA A 29 8.36 -9.28 11.89
C ALA A 29 8.78 -10.61 11.24
N LYS A 30 10.06 -10.75 10.88
CA LYS A 30 10.60 -11.99 10.30
C LYS A 30 10.59 -13.16 11.28
N ALA A 31 10.60 -12.92 12.59
CA ALA A 31 10.55 -13.98 13.60
C ALA A 31 9.23 -14.78 13.58
N TYR A 32 8.15 -14.23 13.00
CA TYR A 32 6.89 -14.94 12.80
C TYR A 32 6.90 -15.87 11.58
N LEU A 33 7.89 -15.76 10.70
CA LEU A 33 7.94 -16.55 9.48
C LEU A 33 8.27 -18.01 9.81
N THR A 34 7.38 -18.92 9.43
CA THR A 34 7.57 -20.36 9.58
C THR A 34 7.42 -21.06 8.22
N PRO A 35 8.08 -22.21 8.01
CA PRO A 35 7.94 -22.96 6.75
C PRO A 35 6.48 -23.27 6.42
N GLY A 36 6.07 -23.00 5.18
CA GLY A 36 4.69 -23.24 4.73
C GLY A 36 3.65 -22.22 5.21
N LEU A 37 4.05 -21.16 5.95
CA LEU A 37 3.13 -20.11 6.34
C LEU A 37 2.56 -19.38 5.12
N SER A 38 1.24 -19.34 5.00
CA SER A 38 0.59 -18.63 3.90
C SER A 38 0.75 -17.12 4.02
N PRO A 39 0.71 -16.36 2.90
CA PRO A 39 0.74 -14.90 2.96
C PRO A 39 -0.33 -14.29 3.87
N GLN A 40 -1.53 -14.87 3.87
CA GLN A 40 -2.64 -14.37 4.70
C GLN A 40 -2.43 -14.69 6.18
N GLY A 41 -1.87 -15.86 6.48
CA GLY A 41 -1.49 -16.23 7.84
C GLY A 41 -0.41 -15.31 8.39
N PHE A 42 0.61 -15.00 7.59
CA PHE A 42 1.67 -14.07 7.98
C PHE A 42 1.13 -12.64 8.19
N LEU A 43 0.32 -12.14 7.25
CA LEU A 43 -0.31 -10.82 7.38
C LEU A 43 -1.17 -10.71 8.64
N ALA A 44 -1.93 -11.76 8.99
CA ALA A 44 -2.73 -11.80 10.21
C ALA A 44 -1.89 -11.78 11.49
N LEU A 45 -0.69 -12.40 11.49
CA LEU A 45 0.24 -12.33 12.62
C LEU A 45 0.80 -10.90 12.77
N LEU A 46 1.22 -10.27 11.67
CA LEU A 46 1.73 -8.90 11.69
C LEU A 46 0.70 -7.89 12.18
N ASP A 47 -0.56 -7.99 11.73
CA ASP A 47 -1.66 -7.12 12.20
C ASP A 47 -1.99 -7.35 13.68
N ARG A 48 -2.07 -8.61 14.11
CA ARG A 48 -2.36 -8.98 15.50
C ARG A 48 -1.33 -8.39 16.47
N ASP A 49 -0.05 -8.50 16.13
CA ASP A 49 1.05 -8.14 17.03
C ASP A 49 1.56 -6.71 16.82
N GLY A 50 0.88 -5.92 15.99
CA GLY A 50 1.14 -4.48 15.83
C GLY A 50 2.33 -4.15 14.92
N HIS A 51 2.83 -5.12 14.13
CA HIS A 51 3.87 -4.91 13.11
C HIS A 51 3.29 -4.27 11.84
N PHE A 52 2.55 -3.18 11.99
CA PHE A 52 1.74 -2.61 10.93
C PHE A 52 2.55 -2.10 9.73
N ALA A 53 3.68 -1.44 9.98
CA ALA A 53 4.53 -0.95 8.91
C ALA A 53 5.12 -2.12 8.08
N ASP A 54 5.45 -3.24 8.73
CA ASP A 54 5.89 -4.45 8.05
C ASP A 54 4.73 -5.13 7.31
N ALA A 55 3.51 -5.10 7.86
CA ALA A 55 2.32 -5.58 7.16
C ALA A 55 2.05 -4.79 5.87
N VAL A 56 2.21 -3.46 5.90
CA VAL A 56 2.08 -2.59 4.71
C VAL A 56 3.16 -2.94 3.68
N ARG A 57 4.42 -3.04 4.09
CA ARG A 57 5.53 -3.42 3.19
C ARG A 57 5.30 -4.79 2.58
N PHE A 58 4.95 -5.78 3.39
CA PHE A 58 4.67 -7.14 2.94
C PHE A 58 3.54 -7.15 1.90
N LEU A 59 2.43 -6.46 2.17
CA LEU A 59 1.28 -6.42 1.26
C LEU A 59 1.59 -5.67 -0.04
N ALA A 60 2.42 -4.63 0.00
CA ALA A 60 2.87 -3.91 -1.20
C ALA A 60 3.67 -4.80 -2.16
N PHE A 61 4.48 -5.72 -1.63
CA PHE A 61 5.20 -6.72 -2.43
C PHE A 61 4.33 -7.93 -2.82
N ALA A 62 3.20 -8.14 -2.15
CA ALA A 62 2.31 -9.27 -2.40
C ALA A 62 1.23 -8.98 -3.46
N LEU A 63 0.78 -7.73 -3.56
CA LEU A 63 -0.24 -7.30 -4.52
C LEU A 63 0.37 -7.04 -5.92
N PRO A 64 -0.39 -7.27 -7.00
CA PRO A 64 0.03 -6.78 -8.31
C PRO A 64 0.15 -5.24 -8.29
N VAL A 65 1.10 -4.70 -9.04
CA VAL A 65 1.48 -3.27 -8.95
C VAL A 65 0.30 -2.33 -9.19
N ARG A 66 -0.58 -2.65 -10.15
CA ARG A 66 -1.75 -1.82 -10.46
C ARG A 66 -2.69 -1.69 -9.25
N GLU A 67 -2.98 -2.81 -8.59
CA GLU A 67 -3.76 -2.87 -7.36
C GLU A 67 -3.06 -2.16 -6.21
N GLY A 68 -1.73 -2.29 -6.10
CA GLY A 68 -0.94 -1.60 -5.09
C GLY A 68 -0.95 -0.08 -5.25
N VAL A 69 -0.83 0.45 -6.47
CA VAL A 69 -0.94 1.89 -6.75
C VAL A 69 -2.34 2.40 -6.44
N TRP A 70 -3.38 1.63 -6.79
CA TRP A 70 -4.75 1.95 -6.40
C TRP A 70 -4.92 2.00 -4.88
N TRP A 71 -4.39 0.98 -4.18
CA TRP A 71 -4.41 0.88 -2.74
C TRP A 71 -3.72 2.06 -2.05
N ALA A 72 -2.54 2.45 -2.52
CA ALA A 72 -1.83 3.63 -2.04
C ALA A 72 -2.69 4.90 -2.21
N SER A 73 -3.30 5.07 -3.39
CA SER A 73 -4.14 6.23 -3.71
C SER A 73 -5.36 6.34 -2.80
N VAL A 74 -6.17 5.29 -2.67
CA VAL A 74 -7.38 5.33 -1.84
C VAL A 74 -7.08 5.38 -0.35
N THR A 75 -5.93 4.86 0.07
CA THR A 75 -5.49 4.94 1.48
C THR A 75 -5.05 6.35 1.83
N GLY A 76 -4.18 6.96 1.02
CA GLY A 76 -3.70 8.32 1.24
C GLY A 76 -4.82 9.35 1.28
N LEU A 77 -5.75 9.28 0.32
CA LEU A 77 -6.91 10.17 0.26
C LEU A 77 -7.91 9.98 1.41
N ALA A 78 -7.85 8.85 2.13
CA ALA A 78 -8.73 8.57 3.25
C ALA A 78 -8.15 9.00 4.61
N ILE A 79 -6.88 9.41 4.68
CA ILE A 79 -6.23 9.84 5.91
C ILE A 79 -6.26 11.38 5.98
N PRO A 80 -7.02 11.97 6.94
CA PRO A 80 -7.05 13.42 7.11
C PRO A 80 -5.66 13.97 7.44
N GLY A 81 -5.27 15.07 6.79
CA GLY A 81 -3.98 15.73 7.02
C GLY A 81 -2.79 15.05 6.34
N ALA A 82 -2.99 13.96 5.59
CA ALA A 82 -1.90 13.28 4.89
C ALA A 82 -1.26 14.14 3.77
N CYS A 83 -1.98 15.11 3.22
CA CYS A 83 -1.51 15.96 2.13
C CYS A 83 -1.34 17.41 2.60
N SER A 84 -0.13 17.96 2.46
CA SER A 84 0.14 19.39 2.69
C SER A 84 -0.40 20.30 1.57
N ALA A 85 -0.65 19.72 0.39
CA ALA A 85 -1.34 20.35 -0.73
C ALA A 85 -2.63 19.57 -1.00
N GLU A 86 -3.79 20.20 -0.81
CA GLU A 86 -5.08 19.59 -1.13
C GLU A 86 -5.69 20.21 -2.40
N PRO A 87 -6.00 19.40 -3.43
CA PRO A 87 -5.63 17.97 -3.59
C PRO A 87 -4.16 17.78 -4.01
N ASP A 88 -3.56 16.67 -3.60
CA ASP A 88 -2.23 16.25 -4.10
C ASP A 88 -2.36 15.75 -5.54
N PRO A 89 -1.79 16.46 -6.54
CA PRO A 89 -1.97 16.13 -7.96
C PRO A 89 -1.36 14.77 -8.33
N ALA A 90 -0.37 14.27 -7.57
CA ALA A 90 0.28 13.01 -7.86
C ALA A 90 -0.66 11.81 -7.61
N TYR A 91 -1.60 11.90 -6.65
CA TYR A 91 -2.64 10.87 -6.52
C TYR A 91 -3.57 10.83 -7.73
N SER A 92 -3.91 11.99 -8.31
CA SER A 92 -4.74 12.03 -9.51
C SER A 92 -4.05 11.33 -10.69
N ALA A 93 -2.76 11.63 -10.92
CA ALA A 93 -1.98 10.98 -11.97
C ALA A 93 -1.88 9.46 -11.76
N ALA A 94 -1.65 9.02 -10.52
CA ALA A 94 -1.60 7.60 -10.17
C ALA A 94 -2.94 6.89 -10.44
N GLN A 95 -4.07 7.51 -10.07
CA GLN A 95 -5.41 6.96 -10.34
C GLN A 95 -5.70 6.87 -11.83
N ASP A 96 -5.35 7.92 -12.60
CA ASP A 96 -5.46 7.96 -14.05
C ASP A 96 -4.69 6.81 -14.72
N TRP A 97 -3.47 6.52 -14.25
CA TRP A 97 -2.69 5.36 -14.72
C TRP A 97 -3.31 4.01 -14.29
N VAL A 98 -3.95 3.93 -13.12
CA VAL A 98 -4.68 2.71 -12.72
C VAL A 98 -5.85 2.45 -13.67
N TYR A 99 -6.58 3.49 -14.09
CA TYR A 99 -7.68 3.32 -15.04
C TYR A 99 -7.16 2.91 -16.43
N GLU A 100 -6.05 3.49 -16.86
CA GLU A 100 -5.43 3.19 -18.15
C GLU A 100 -3.89 3.13 -18.01
N SER A 101 -3.33 1.93 -17.97
CA SER A 101 -1.90 1.74 -17.64
C SER A 101 -0.98 1.87 -18.86
N THR A 102 -1.06 3.00 -19.56
CA THR A 102 -0.22 3.32 -20.73
C THR A 102 1.12 3.95 -20.34
N ASP A 103 2.08 3.89 -21.25
CA ASP A 103 3.41 4.48 -21.06
C ASP A 103 3.37 6.00 -20.89
N ALA A 104 2.56 6.68 -21.70
CA ALA A 104 2.33 8.12 -21.58
C ALA A 104 1.83 8.50 -20.17
N ARG A 105 0.96 7.68 -19.56
CA ARG A 105 0.47 7.92 -18.19
C ARG A 105 1.51 7.57 -17.13
N ARG A 106 2.43 6.64 -17.38
CA ARG A 106 3.60 6.41 -16.50
C ARG A 106 4.49 7.65 -16.45
N PHE A 107 4.79 8.27 -17.59
CA PHE A 107 5.57 9.51 -17.63
C PHE A 107 4.81 10.71 -17.06
N ALA A 108 3.47 10.77 -17.21
CA ALA A 108 2.66 11.78 -16.53
C ALA A 108 2.74 11.64 -15.00
N CYS A 109 2.82 10.41 -14.48
CA CYS A 109 3.05 10.17 -13.05
C CYS A 109 4.42 10.67 -12.60
N LEU A 110 5.49 10.46 -13.38
CA LEU A 110 6.82 11.01 -13.09
C LEU A 110 6.77 12.54 -13.01
N ALA A 111 6.18 13.19 -14.01
CA ALA A 111 6.05 14.65 -14.04
C ALA A 111 5.25 15.18 -12.84
N ALA A 112 4.17 14.50 -12.45
CA ALA A 112 3.37 14.88 -11.28
C ALA A 112 4.16 14.74 -9.97
N ALA A 113 4.95 13.68 -9.81
CA ALA A 113 5.83 13.50 -8.65
C ALA A 113 6.94 14.55 -8.60
N GLU A 114 7.54 14.90 -9.73
CA GLU A 114 8.58 15.95 -9.83
C GLU A 114 8.03 17.34 -9.53
N ALA A 115 6.80 17.65 -9.95
CA ALA A 115 6.15 18.94 -9.71
C ALA A 115 5.97 19.25 -8.20
N VAL A 116 5.83 18.20 -7.38
CA VAL A 116 5.78 18.29 -5.91
C VAL A 116 7.12 17.91 -5.25
N GLN A 117 8.20 17.86 -6.04
CA GLN A 117 9.56 17.53 -5.60
C GLN A 117 9.66 16.20 -4.84
N SER A 118 8.80 15.24 -5.17
CA SER A 118 8.67 13.96 -4.45
C SER A 118 8.46 14.10 -2.93
N ALA A 119 7.88 15.22 -2.49
CA ALA A 119 7.73 15.56 -1.08
C ALA A 119 6.42 15.08 -0.44
N THR A 120 5.49 14.54 -1.23
CA THR A 120 4.16 14.13 -0.75
C THR A 120 3.96 12.62 -0.79
N PRO A 121 3.05 12.07 0.03
CA PRO A 121 2.65 10.67 -0.08
C PRO A 121 2.16 10.28 -1.48
N GLY A 122 1.43 11.15 -2.17
CA GLY A 122 0.94 10.89 -3.53
C GLY A 122 2.06 10.79 -4.56
N ALA A 123 3.15 11.51 -4.37
CA ALA A 123 4.32 11.40 -5.24
C ALA A 123 4.87 9.98 -5.30
N TYR A 124 4.87 9.25 -4.17
CA TYR A 124 5.34 7.85 -4.14
C TYR A 124 4.35 6.87 -4.78
N ALA A 125 3.04 7.16 -4.76
CA ALA A 125 2.06 6.39 -5.54
C ALA A 125 2.29 6.59 -7.05
N ALA A 126 2.56 7.83 -7.47
CA ALA A 126 2.88 8.16 -8.85
C ALA A 126 4.22 7.56 -9.30
N LEU A 127 5.27 7.63 -8.47
CA LEU A 127 6.55 6.99 -8.75
C LEU A 127 6.42 5.47 -8.85
N ALA A 128 5.59 4.84 -8.02
CA ALA A 128 5.32 3.41 -8.15
C ALA A 128 4.65 3.06 -9.49
N ALA A 129 3.73 3.89 -9.98
CA ALA A 129 3.16 3.74 -11.31
C ALA A 129 4.21 3.92 -12.42
N PHE A 130 5.11 4.90 -12.27
CA PHE A 130 6.23 5.09 -13.19
C PHE A 130 7.15 3.85 -13.21
N TRP A 131 7.54 3.31 -12.07
CA TRP A 131 8.43 2.13 -11.95
C TRP A 131 7.75 0.78 -12.25
N SER A 132 6.48 0.78 -12.67
CA SER A 132 5.68 -0.45 -12.82
C SER A 132 6.10 -1.37 -13.97
N GLY A 133 6.95 -0.91 -14.90
CA GLY A 133 7.41 -1.68 -16.06
C GLY A 133 8.10 -0.78 -17.09
N GLY A 134 8.18 -1.23 -18.35
CA GLY A 134 8.68 -0.46 -19.50
C GLY A 134 10.04 0.25 -19.32
N SER A 135 10.44 1.06 -20.30
CA SER A 135 11.64 1.88 -20.15
C SER A 135 11.37 3.08 -19.23
N MET A 136 12.32 3.41 -18.35
CA MET A 136 12.35 4.66 -17.58
C MET A 136 13.03 5.80 -18.34
N ALA A 137 13.75 5.49 -19.42
CA ALA A 137 14.39 6.50 -20.25
C ALA A 137 13.37 7.19 -21.17
N PRO A 138 13.52 8.50 -21.43
CA PRO A 138 12.75 9.20 -22.46
C PRO A 138 12.75 8.48 -23.81
N GLU A 139 11.71 8.72 -24.60
CA GLU A 139 11.59 8.16 -25.95
C GLU A 139 12.84 8.48 -26.80
N GLY A 140 13.32 7.48 -27.53
CA GLY A 140 14.50 7.60 -28.40
C GLY A 140 15.86 7.43 -27.70
N LEU A 141 15.88 7.25 -26.38
CA LEU A 141 17.10 6.90 -25.63
C LEU A 141 17.21 5.39 -25.36
N PRO A 142 18.41 4.86 -25.04
CA PRO A 142 18.58 3.47 -24.67
C PRO A 142 17.66 3.07 -23.51
N GLU A 143 17.06 1.88 -23.61
CA GLU A 143 16.13 1.41 -22.59
C GLU A 143 16.78 1.26 -21.22
N VAL A 144 16.05 1.70 -20.19
CA VAL A 144 16.44 1.51 -18.78
C VAL A 144 15.27 0.88 -18.05
N GLN A 145 15.37 -0.41 -17.76
CA GLN A 145 14.29 -1.13 -17.06
C GLN A 145 14.31 -0.79 -15.56
N PRO A 146 13.14 -0.59 -14.91
CA PRO A 146 13.09 -0.41 -13.47
C PRO A 146 13.47 -1.71 -12.76
N ASP A 147 14.16 -1.59 -11.63
CA ASP A 147 14.29 -2.73 -10.72
C ASP A 147 12.88 -3.13 -10.20
N PRO A 148 12.48 -4.41 -10.29
CA PRO A 148 11.17 -4.87 -9.86
C PRO A 148 10.80 -4.51 -8.41
N VAL A 149 11.77 -4.23 -7.53
CA VAL A 149 11.49 -3.82 -6.14
C VAL A 149 11.04 -2.37 -6.01
N LEU A 150 11.23 -1.52 -7.03
CA LEU A 150 10.96 -0.08 -6.94
C LEU A 150 9.46 0.21 -6.82
N ALA A 151 8.63 -0.37 -7.68
CA ALA A 151 7.18 -0.16 -7.64
C ALA A 151 6.55 -0.56 -6.29
N PRO A 152 6.74 -1.79 -5.75
CA PRO A 152 6.20 -2.14 -4.44
C PRO A 152 6.81 -1.31 -3.30
N THR A 153 8.07 -0.88 -3.42
CA THR A 153 8.67 0.05 -2.45
C THR A 153 7.97 1.42 -2.46
N GLY A 154 7.67 1.97 -3.64
CA GLY A 154 6.93 3.22 -3.78
C GLY A 154 5.51 3.13 -3.22
N ILE A 155 4.82 2.02 -3.45
CA ILE A 155 3.49 1.73 -2.86
C ILE A 155 3.56 1.77 -1.34
N ALA A 156 4.51 1.03 -0.75
CA ALA A 156 4.68 1.03 0.70
C ALA A 156 5.05 2.42 1.24
N ALA A 157 5.98 3.12 0.60
CA ALA A 157 6.41 4.46 1.00
C ALA A 157 5.25 5.46 1.00
N SER A 158 4.41 5.45 -0.03
CA SER A 158 3.21 6.30 -0.12
C SER A 158 2.31 6.13 1.09
N ILE A 159 1.98 4.89 1.46
CA ILE A 159 1.09 4.60 2.59
C ILE A 159 1.75 4.95 3.93
N LEU A 160 3.02 4.58 4.11
CA LEU A 160 3.75 4.88 5.35
C LEU A 160 3.87 6.39 5.59
N LEU A 161 4.14 7.17 4.54
CA LEU A 161 4.19 8.63 4.62
C LEU A 161 2.80 9.23 4.89
N ALA A 162 1.75 8.72 4.26
CA ALA A 162 0.39 9.18 4.53
C ALA A 162 -0.02 8.96 6.00
N VAL A 163 0.29 7.79 6.57
CA VAL A 163 0.04 7.51 7.99
C VAL A 163 0.87 8.41 8.89
N ALA A 164 2.15 8.65 8.55
CA ALA A 164 3.04 9.50 9.34
C ALA A 164 2.64 10.99 9.32
N ALA A 165 2.01 11.46 8.23
CA ALA A 165 1.52 12.83 8.09
C ALA A 165 0.18 13.06 8.81
N GLY A 166 -0.62 12.00 9.03
CA GLY A 166 -1.86 12.07 9.82
C GLY A 166 -1.62 12.24 11.32
N ASP A 167 -2.71 12.27 12.10
CA ASP A 167 -2.64 12.32 13.56
C ASP A 167 -1.92 11.08 14.14
N PRO A 168 -0.79 11.25 14.86
CA PRO A 168 -0.05 10.13 15.46
C PRO A 168 -0.88 9.30 16.44
N ALA A 169 -1.87 9.89 17.13
CA ALA A 169 -2.75 9.16 18.05
C ALA A 169 -3.65 8.17 17.31
N GLU A 170 -3.96 8.45 16.04
CA GLU A 170 -4.82 7.64 15.18
C GLU A 170 -4.02 6.68 14.29
N ALA A 171 -2.68 6.74 14.30
CA ALA A 171 -1.82 5.94 13.42
C ALA A 171 -2.12 4.43 13.46
N PRO A 172 -2.34 3.76 14.62
CA PRO A 172 -2.74 2.36 14.64
C PRO A 172 -4.06 2.08 13.92
N ARG A 173 -5.01 3.02 13.94
CA ARG A 173 -6.26 2.91 13.20
C ARG A 173 -6.02 3.09 11.70
N PHE A 174 -5.27 4.11 11.29
CA PHE A 174 -4.93 4.33 9.87
C PHE A 174 -4.21 3.13 9.26
N PHE A 175 -3.28 2.52 9.99
CA PHE A 175 -2.63 1.29 9.55
C PHE A 175 -3.60 0.12 9.35
N ARG A 176 -4.47 -0.14 10.31
CA ARG A 176 -5.45 -1.22 10.19
C ARG A 176 -6.42 -0.98 9.05
N ASP A 177 -6.86 0.27 8.88
CA ASP A 177 -7.72 0.65 7.76
C ASP A 177 -6.97 0.45 6.43
N ALA A 178 -5.70 0.86 6.32
CA ALA A 178 -4.87 0.61 5.14
C ALA A 178 -4.74 -0.89 4.84
N ILE A 179 -4.41 -1.72 5.83
CA ILE A 179 -4.29 -3.18 5.67
C ILE A 179 -5.62 -3.78 5.19
N ARG A 180 -6.75 -3.37 5.78
CA ARG A 180 -8.09 -3.81 5.35
C ARG A 180 -8.39 -3.44 3.91
N ARG A 181 -8.07 -2.20 3.49
CA ARG A 181 -8.25 -1.76 2.09
C ARG A 181 -7.42 -2.61 1.12
N GLY A 182 -6.16 -2.90 1.47
CA GLY A 182 -5.29 -3.73 0.63
C GLY A 182 -5.78 -5.17 0.51
N ILE A 183 -6.29 -5.75 1.61
CA ILE A 183 -6.93 -7.08 1.60
C ILE A 183 -8.18 -7.08 0.71
N ASP A 184 -9.06 -6.10 0.85
CA ASP A 184 -10.28 -5.96 0.03
C ASP A 184 -9.95 -5.88 -1.47
N ILE A 185 -8.99 -5.02 -1.84
CA ILE A 185 -8.51 -4.88 -3.22
C ILE A 185 -7.90 -6.20 -3.74
N GLY A 186 -7.09 -6.86 -2.91
CA GLY A 186 -6.51 -8.17 -3.23
C GLY A 186 -7.57 -9.27 -3.39
N GLN A 187 -8.74 -9.09 -2.79
CA GLN A 187 -9.92 -9.93 -2.98
C GLN A 187 -10.82 -9.46 -4.14
N GLY A 188 -10.48 -8.39 -4.86
CA GLY A 188 -11.25 -7.88 -5.99
C GLY A 188 -12.27 -6.79 -5.66
N GLY A 189 -12.27 -6.27 -4.44
CA GLY A 189 -12.99 -5.04 -4.08
C GLY A 189 -12.27 -3.78 -4.57
N ASP A 190 -12.82 -2.62 -4.24
CA ASP A 190 -12.28 -1.31 -4.66
C ASP A 190 -11.53 -0.58 -3.52
N GLY A 191 -11.44 -1.18 -2.33
CA GLY A 191 -10.75 -0.62 -1.19
C GLY A 191 -11.38 0.66 -0.63
N ARG A 192 -12.59 1.05 -1.06
CA ARG A 192 -13.33 2.17 -0.47
C ARG A 192 -14.23 1.66 0.64
N LEU A 193 -13.59 1.28 1.75
CA LEU A 193 -14.30 0.83 2.93
C LEU A 193 -15.05 2.01 3.57
N GLY A 194 -16.33 1.81 3.89
CA GLY A 194 -17.09 2.73 4.75
C GLY A 194 -16.47 2.83 6.15
N ALA A 195 -16.88 3.83 6.93
CA ALA A 195 -16.42 3.96 8.31
C ALA A 195 -16.65 2.63 9.07
N ALA A 196 -15.61 2.09 9.70
CA ALA A 196 -15.77 0.89 10.52
C ALA A 196 -16.83 1.17 11.59
N PRO A 197 -17.77 0.24 11.87
CA PRO A 197 -18.71 0.42 12.95
C PRO A 197 -17.91 0.57 14.25
N GLN A 198 -18.05 1.73 14.90
CA GLN A 198 -17.50 1.97 16.21
C GLN A 198 -18.11 0.92 17.14
N SER A 199 -17.29 0.11 17.80
CA SER A 199 -17.79 -0.80 18.84
C SER A 199 -18.39 0.05 19.95
N SER A 200 -19.72 0.15 20.00
CA SER A 200 -20.43 0.86 21.05
C SER A 200 -20.24 0.11 22.36
N SER A 201 -19.29 0.57 23.18
CA SER A 201 -19.22 0.21 24.59
C SER A 201 -20.43 0.83 25.28
N THR A 202 -21.55 0.12 25.27
CA THR A 202 -22.73 0.51 26.03
C THR A 202 -22.51 0.00 27.45
N SER A 203 -21.77 0.77 28.25
CA SER A 203 -21.70 0.56 29.69
C SER A 203 -23.08 0.89 30.26
N LYS A 204 -23.94 -0.13 30.42
CA LYS A 204 -25.16 -0.03 31.22
C LYS A 204 -24.74 0.19 32.67
N VAL A 205 -24.71 1.45 33.09
CA VAL A 205 -24.75 1.83 34.49
C VAL A 205 -26.11 1.39 35.03
N LEU A 206 -26.12 0.33 35.84
CA LEU A 206 -27.25 0.07 36.73
C LEU A 206 -27.27 1.17 37.79
N ARG A 207 -28.36 1.93 37.83
CA ARG A 207 -28.91 2.55 39.03
C ARG A 207 -30.41 2.30 39.04
#